data_AF-A0A1H5YTH6-F1
#
_entry.id   AF-A0A1H5YTH6-F1
#
_cell.length_a   1.000
_cell.length_b   1.000
_cell.length_c   1.000
_cell.angle_alpha   90.00
_cell.angle_beta   90.00
_cell.angle_gamma   90.00
#
_symmetry.space_group_name_H-M   'P 1'
#
loop_
_entity.id
_entity.type
_entity.pdbx_description
1 polymer ?
#
loop_
_entity_poly.entity_id
_entity_poly.type
_entity_poly.pdbx_seq_one_letter_code
_entity_poly.pdbx_strand_id
1 'polypeptide(L)'
;MSILRAVLTAGAVIAFSAGAMSPAAARPGVPAQDRGFLIAAHQGNLTEIMAGKAAQQKAQASVVRAIGQRFVTDHTRLDTAVQDAARKLGVSLPMRPTQKQQAEYDRVNALSGSAFDRAWLEFMIREHRTAIAAGEQELRAGVTPEAKQVATSSAPVIQGHLQELLQAQKTVGTPQAQRATGTPQAQRATGTPQAVQAGAGGRAETTGQGETAENRRSPALGYGLLAAGLPVTVGGFLLWRRRALRKR
;
A
#
# COMPACT_ATOMS: atom_id res chain seq x y z
N MET A 1 33.59 49.49 -89.04
CA MET A 1 32.26 49.59 -88.41
C MET A 1 31.98 48.25 -87.73
N SER A 2 31.55 48.33 -86.47
CA SER A 2 31.16 47.26 -85.52
C SER A 2 30.28 46.17 -86.18
N ILE A 3 30.07 44.95 -85.64
CA ILE A 3 29.35 44.68 -84.38
C ILE A 3 29.67 43.27 -83.85
N LEU A 4 30.07 43.18 -82.57
CA LEU A 4 30.09 41.98 -81.74
C LEU A 4 28.65 41.45 -81.52
N ARG A 5 28.44 40.13 -81.62
CA ARG A 5 27.22 39.47 -81.12
C ARG A 5 27.60 38.52 -79.98
N ALA A 6 27.32 38.94 -78.76
CA ALA A 6 27.37 38.11 -77.56
C ALA A 6 26.08 37.28 -77.48
N VAL A 7 26.21 35.96 -77.27
CA VAL A 7 25.10 35.06 -76.98
C VAL A 7 25.05 34.88 -75.45
N LEU A 8 23.95 35.34 -74.85
CA LEU A 8 23.64 35.21 -73.43
C LEU A 8 23.10 33.79 -73.14
N THR A 9 23.79 33.04 -72.29
CA THR A 9 23.26 31.82 -71.66
C THR A 9 22.43 32.20 -70.43
N ALA A 10 21.13 31.92 -70.45
CA ALA A 10 20.25 32.07 -69.30
C ALA A 10 20.39 30.86 -68.35
N GLY A 11 20.99 31.08 -67.18
CA GLY A 11 21.00 30.11 -66.07
C GLY A 11 19.78 30.33 -65.18
N ALA A 12 18.93 29.31 -65.04
CA ALA A 12 17.83 29.30 -64.08
C ALA A 12 18.37 28.95 -62.68
N VAL A 13 18.29 29.90 -61.74
CA VAL A 13 18.63 29.70 -60.33
C VAL A 13 17.34 29.29 -59.59
N ILE A 14 17.24 28.03 -59.18
CA ILE A 14 16.18 27.57 -58.27
C ILE A 14 16.60 27.97 -56.85
N ALA A 15 15.96 29.01 -56.31
CA ALA A 15 16.16 29.44 -54.93
C ALA A 15 15.48 28.44 -53.97
N PHE A 16 16.27 27.63 -53.27
CA PHE A 16 15.79 26.78 -52.18
C PHE A 16 15.65 27.64 -50.92
N SER A 17 14.44 28.10 -50.63
CA SER A 17 14.16 28.81 -49.37
C SER A 17 14.28 27.82 -48.21
N ALA A 18 15.39 27.87 -47.48
CA ALA A 18 15.58 27.15 -46.23
C ALA A 18 14.58 27.72 -45.20
N GLY A 19 13.45 27.03 -45.01
CA GLY A 19 12.53 27.32 -43.91
C GLY A 19 13.27 27.13 -42.59
N ALA A 20 13.44 28.21 -41.82
CA ALA A 20 13.97 28.13 -40.48
C ALA A 20 13.04 27.24 -39.62
N MET A 21 13.49 26.04 -39.28
CA MET A 21 12.85 25.23 -38.25
C MET A 21 12.93 26.01 -36.94
N SER A 22 11.81 26.58 -36.49
CA SER A 22 11.71 27.11 -35.14
C SER A 22 12.09 26.00 -34.16
N PRO A 23 13.02 26.22 -33.21
CA PRO A 23 13.34 25.22 -32.21
C PRO A 23 12.05 24.91 -31.45
N ALA A 24 11.66 23.63 -31.44
CA ALA A 24 10.54 23.18 -30.64
C ALA A 24 10.81 23.60 -29.19
N ALA A 25 9.97 24.49 -28.65
CA ALA A 25 10.08 24.92 -27.27
C ALA A 25 10.13 23.67 -26.38
N ALA A 26 11.24 23.50 -25.66
CA ALA A 26 11.40 22.40 -24.73
C ALA A 26 10.19 22.41 -23.77
N ARG A 27 9.41 21.34 -23.76
CA ARG A 27 8.31 21.21 -22.79
C ARG A 27 8.94 21.36 -21.40
N PRO A 28 8.40 22.25 -20.53
CA PRO A 28 8.84 22.31 -19.15
C PRO A 28 8.81 20.90 -18.56
N GLY A 29 9.88 20.50 -17.88
CA GLY A 29 9.93 19.21 -17.21
C GLY A 29 8.78 19.06 -16.21
N VAL A 30 8.41 17.83 -15.89
CA VAL A 30 7.38 17.54 -14.88
C VAL A 30 7.77 18.21 -13.55
N PRO A 31 6.86 18.97 -12.91
CA PRO A 31 7.12 19.62 -11.63
C PRO A 31 7.63 18.64 -10.58
N ALA A 32 8.58 19.09 -9.75
CA ALA A 32 9.26 18.22 -8.79
C ALA A 32 8.29 17.59 -7.77
N GLN A 33 7.26 18.34 -7.38
CA GLN A 33 6.18 17.87 -6.51
C GLN A 33 5.45 16.67 -7.13
N ASP A 34 4.87 16.84 -8.33
CA ASP A 34 4.15 15.78 -9.04
C ASP A 34 5.02 14.55 -9.30
N ARG A 35 6.28 14.76 -9.72
CA ARG A 35 7.24 13.67 -9.94
C ARG A 35 7.52 12.91 -8.65
N GLY A 36 7.77 13.63 -7.56
CA GLY A 36 8.03 13.06 -6.24
C GLY A 36 6.84 12.27 -5.73
N PHE A 37 5.62 12.79 -5.89
CA PHE A 37 4.39 12.11 -5.51
C PHE A 37 4.20 10.79 -6.26
N LEU A 38 4.34 10.79 -7.60
CA LEU A 38 4.17 9.57 -8.39
C LEU A 38 5.19 8.49 -8.04
N ILE A 39 6.45 8.88 -7.80
CA ILE A 39 7.49 7.94 -7.34
C ILE A 39 7.13 7.37 -5.97
N ALA A 40 6.78 8.23 -5.00
CA ALA A 40 6.46 7.80 -3.64
C ALA A 40 5.22 6.90 -3.61
N ALA A 41 4.17 7.26 -4.36
CA ALA A 41 2.94 6.48 -4.48
C ALA A 41 3.22 5.08 -5.07
N HIS A 42 4.04 5.00 -6.12
CA HIS A 42 4.43 3.72 -6.72
C HIS A 42 5.16 2.82 -5.71
N GLN A 43 6.18 3.35 -5.04
CA GLN A 43 6.96 2.58 -4.07
C GLN A 43 6.13 2.16 -2.85
N GLY A 44 5.19 3.01 -2.40
CA GLY A 44 4.18 2.67 -1.40
C GLY A 44 3.32 1.49 -1.83
N ASN A 45 2.73 1.54 -3.03
CA ASN A 45 1.92 0.43 -3.54
C ASN A 45 2.72 -0.87 -3.64
N LEU A 46 3.95 -0.84 -4.15
CA LEU A 46 4.81 -2.03 -4.21
C LEU A 46 5.01 -2.64 -2.81
N THR A 47 5.28 -1.80 -1.82
CA THR A 47 5.45 -2.21 -0.41
C THR A 47 4.17 -2.85 0.13
N GLU A 48 3.02 -2.24 -0.09
CA GLU A 48 1.74 -2.70 0.46
C GLU A 48 1.20 -3.95 -0.25
N ILE A 49 1.52 -4.15 -1.55
CA ILE A 49 1.28 -5.41 -2.25
C ILE A 49 2.14 -6.53 -1.66
N MET A 50 3.42 -6.30 -1.40
CA MET A 50 4.30 -7.28 -0.76
C MET A 50 3.83 -7.62 0.66
N ALA A 51 3.51 -6.61 1.46
CA ALA A 51 3.01 -6.76 2.81
C ALA A 51 1.64 -7.48 2.84
N GLY A 52 0.74 -7.19 1.88
CA GLY A 52 -0.56 -7.84 1.76
C GLY A 52 -0.43 -9.33 1.43
N LYS A 53 0.52 -9.72 0.56
CA LYS A 53 0.83 -11.13 0.30
C LYS A 53 1.37 -11.83 1.53
N ALA A 54 2.28 -11.20 2.27
CA ALA A 54 2.79 -11.74 3.53
C ALA A 54 1.67 -11.93 4.56
N ALA A 55 0.74 -10.98 4.68
CA ALA A 55 -0.40 -11.11 5.58
C ALA A 55 -1.30 -12.30 5.23
N GLN A 56 -1.60 -12.54 3.96
CA GLN A 56 -2.39 -13.70 3.54
C GLN A 56 -1.75 -15.04 3.98
N GLN A 57 -0.42 -15.12 3.94
CA GLN A 57 0.33 -16.34 4.22
C GLN A 57 0.62 -16.53 5.71
N LYS A 58 0.94 -15.46 6.44
CA LYS A 58 1.55 -15.53 7.77
C LYS A 58 0.65 -15.05 8.92
N ALA A 59 -0.39 -14.27 8.61
CA ALA A 59 -1.22 -13.71 9.67
C ALA A 59 -1.99 -14.80 10.41
N GLN A 60 -2.10 -14.67 11.72
CA GLN A 60 -2.87 -15.59 12.57
C GLN A 60 -4.33 -15.15 12.64
N ALA A 61 -4.58 -13.86 12.76
CA ALA A 61 -5.91 -13.28 12.78
C ALA A 61 -6.56 -13.29 11.38
N SER A 62 -7.77 -13.83 11.28
CA SER A 62 -8.51 -13.89 10.02
C SER A 62 -8.78 -12.50 9.43
N VAL A 63 -9.02 -11.50 10.29
CA VAL A 63 -9.19 -10.10 9.88
C VAL A 63 -7.94 -9.55 9.18
N VAL A 64 -6.74 -9.89 9.65
CA VAL A 64 -5.48 -9.43 9.03
C VAL A 64 -5.26 -10.12 7.68
N ARG A 65 -5.56 -11.42 7.56
CA ARG A 65 -5.54 -12.12 6.26
C ARG A 65 -6.49 -11.47 5.24
N ALA A 66 -7.71 -11.16 5.66
CA ALA A 66 -8.73 -10.55 4.80
C ALA A 66 -8.33 -9.13 4.35
N ILE A 67 -7.80 -8.30 5.25
CA ILE A 67 -7.27 -6.97 4.89
C ILE A 67 -6.10 -7.13 3.92
N GLY A 68 -5.16 -8.06 4.17
CA GLY A 68 -4.04 -8.32 3.28
C GLY A 68 -4.45 -8.73 1.86
N GLN A 69 -5.53 -9.52 1.71
CA GLN A 69 -6.10 -9.85 0.41
C GLN A 69 -6.66 -8.62 -0.29
N ARG A 70 -7.45 -7.80 0.41
CA ARG A 70 -7.99 -6.56 -0.14
C ARG A 70 -6.89 -5.60 -0.58
N PHE A 71 -5.81 -5.48 0.21
CA PHE A 71 -4.68 -4.62 -0.12
C PHE A 71 -4.01 -5.02 -1.42
N VAL A 72 -3.77 -6.32 -1.64
CA VAL A 72 -3.18 -6.78 -2.90
C VAL A 72 -4.04 -6.34 -4.09
N THR A 73 -5.36 -6.52 -4.02
CA THR A 73 -6.28 -6.11 -5.10
C THR A 73 -6.26 -4.59 -5.31
N ASP A 74 -6.50 -3.83 -4.26
CA ASP A 74 -6.69 -2.39 -4.35
C ASP A 74 -5.39 -1.67 -4.72
N HIS A 75 -4.26 -2.01 -4.06
CA HIS A 75 -2.98 -1.39 -4.36
C HIS A 75 -2.44 -1.78 -5.74
N THR A 76 -2.74 -2.97 -6.27
CA THR A 76 -2.39 -3.30 -7.67
C THR A 76 -3.11 -2.38 -8.64
N ARG A 77 -4.40 -2.10 -8.39
CA ARG A 77 -5.19 -1.17 -9.20
C ARG A 77 -4.67 0.27 -9.06
N LEU A 78 -4.41 0.71 -7.84
CA LEU A 78 -3.85 2.05 -7.58
C LEU A 78 -2.49 2.22 -8.26
N ASP A 79 -1.65 1.19 -8.23
CA ASP A 79 -0.34 1.24 -8.86
C ASP A 79 -0.43 1.32 -10.38
N THR A 80 -1.38 0.61 -10.97
CA THR A 80 -1.66 0.72 -12.41
C THR A 80 -1.98 2.16 -12.79
N ALA A 81 -2.81 2.86 -12.00
CA ALA A 81 -3.13 4.27 -12.25
C ALA A 81 -1.92 5.20 -12.09
N VAL A 82 -1.03 4.93 -11.11
CA VAL A 82 0.24 5.67 -10.93
C VAL A 82 1.15 5.47 -12.14
N GLN A 83 1.32 4.23 -12.60
CA GLN A 83 2.14 3.90 -13.76
C GLN A 83 1.59 4.55 -15.04
N ASP A 84 0.26 4.57 -15.23
CA ASP A 84 -0.38 5.24 -16.36
C ASP A 84 -0.09 6.75 -16.38
N ALA A 85 -0.23 7.41 -15.22
CA ALA A 85 0.09 8.82 -15.06
C ALA A 85 1.58 9.10 -15.32
N ALA A 86 2.46 8.29 -14.75
CA ALA A 86 3.90 8.42 -14.93
C ALA A 86 4.32 8.26 -16.40
N ARG A 87 3.74 7.29 -17.13
CA ARG A 87 4.00 7.12 -18.58
C ARG A 87 3.56 8.33 -19.39
N LYS A 88 2.39 8.90 -19.11
CA LYS A 88 1.90 10.11 -19.80
C LYS A 88 2.81 11.32 -19.58
N LEU A 89 3.36 11.43 -18.38
CA LEU A 89 4.24 12.54 -17.98
C LEU A 89 5.73 12.28 -18.30
N GLY A 90 6.11 11.08 -18.76
CA GLY A 90 7.51 10.72 -18.97
C GLY A 90 8.32 10.58 -17.67
N VAL A 91 7.66 10.25 -16.56
CA VAL A 91 8.32 10.01 -15.26
C VAL A 91 8.78 8.56 -15.19
N SER A 92 10.06 8.34 -14.90
CA SER A 92 10.60 7.01 -14.62
C SER A 92 10.28 6.59 -13.18
N LEU A 93 9.75 5.38 -13.01
CA LEU A 93 9.38 4.83 -11.71
C LEU A 93 10.39 3.77 -11.25
N PRO A 94 10.85 3.80 -9.97
CA PRO A 94 11.70 2.74 -9.43
C PRO A 94 10.96 1.40 -9.31
N MET A 95 11.59 0.30 -9.66
CA MET A 95 10.96 -1.03 -9.64
C MET A 95 10.88 -1.69 -8.25
N ARG A 96 11.23 -0.95 -7.18
CA ARG A 96 11.33 -1.48 -5.81
C ARG A 96 10.88 -0.45 -4.78
N PRO A 97 10.41 -0.91 -3.60
CA PRO A 97 10.28 -0.07 -2.41
C PRO A 97 11.55 0.74 -2.12
N THR A 98 11.39 1.81 -1.34
CA THR A 98 12.57 2.47 -0.75
C THR A 98 13.30 1.51 0.19
N GLN A 99 14.60 1.75 0.43
CA GLN A 99 15.37 0.94 1.38
C GLN A 99 14.73 0.90 2.77
N LYS A 100 14.17 2.02 3.23
CA LYS A 100 13.47 2.11 4.51
C LYS A 100 12.22 1.24 4.54
N GLN A 101 11.40 1.29 3.49
CA GLN A 101 10.20 0.46 3.37
C GLN A 101 10.55 -1.03 3.31
N GLN A 102 11.59 -1.38 2.54
CA GLN A 102 12.08 -2.76 2.46
C GLN A 102 12.55 -3.26 3.82
N ALA A 103 13.35 -2.49 4.55
CA ALA A 103 13.85 -2.89 5.87
C ALA A 103 12.72 -3.07 6.89
N GLU A 104 11.71 -2.20 6.89
CA GLU A 104 10.55 -2.35 7.79
C GLU A 104 9.69 -3.55 7.40
N TYR A 105 9.48 -3.78 6.10
CA TYR A 105 8.83 -5.00 5.60
C TYR A 105 9.60 -6.26 6.05
N ASP A 106 10.92 -6.30 5.88
CA ASP A 106 11.75 -7.45 6.26
C ASP A 106 11.65 -7.74 7.76
N ARG A 107 11.69 -6.69 8.59
CA ARG A 107 11.51 -6.79 10.04
C ARG A 107 10.16 -7.40 10.41
N VAL A 108 9.07 -6.95 9.78
CA VAL A 108 7.72 -7.48 10.02
C VAL A 108 7.63 -8.93 9.49
N ASN A 109 8.17 -9.21 8.31
CA ASN A 109 8.08 -10.50 7.64
C ASN A 109 8.89 -11.60 8.34
N ALA A 110 9.88 -11.24 9.15
CA ALA A 110 10.60 -12.17 10.03
C ALA A 110 9.75 -12.70 11.19
N LEU A 111 8.62 -12.06 11.50
CA LEU A 111 7.72 -12.46 12.59
C LEU A 111 6.70 -13.51 12.13
N SER A 112 6.02 -14.11 13.11
CA SER A 112 4.93 -15.07 12.89
C SER A 112 3.84 -14.92 13.95
N GLY A 113 2.67 -15.49 13.68
CA GLY A 113 1.56 -15.53 14.64
C GLY A 113 1.07 -14.14 15.07
N SER A 114 0.62 -14.02 16.32
CA SER A 114 0.13 -12.75 16.85
C SER A 114 1.16 -11.61 16.86
N ALA A 115 2.46 -11.92 16.90
CA ALA A 115 3.52 -10.92 16.81
C ALA A 115 3.59 -10.32 15.40
N PHE A 116 3.45 -11.15 14.37
CA PHE A 116 3.32 -10.69 12.99
C PHE A 116 2.08 -9.79 12.83
N ASP A 117 0.91 -10.22 13.31
CA ASP A 117 -0.34 -9.46 13.16
C ASP A 117 -0.22 -8.03 13.73
N ARG A 118 0.33 -7.91 14.95
CA ARG A 118 0.51 -6.60 15.60
C ARG A 118 1.50 -5.71 14.84
N ALA A 119 2.67 -6.26 14.51
CA ALA A 119 3.71 -5.51 13.80
C ALA A 119 3.26 -5.09 12.39
N TRP A 120 2.53 -5.96 11.70
CA TRP A 120 1.97 -5.68 10.38
C TRP A 120 0.94 -4.54 10.44
N LEU A 121 0.00 -4.57 11.40
CA LEU A 121 -0.97 -3.50 11.56
C LEU A 121 -0.30 -2.16 11.87
N GLU A 122 0.67 -2.14 12.78
CA GLU A 122 1.43 -0.92 13.09
C GLU A 122 2.17 -0.37 11.87
N PHE A 123 2.79 -1.24 11.08
CA PHE A 123 3.49 -0.86 9.86
C PHE A 123 2.52 -0.25 8.84
N MET A 124 1.43 -0.95 8.51
CA MET A 124 0.45 -0.49 7.54
C MET A 124 -0.23 0.81 7.97
N ILE A 125 -0.54 0.99 9.26
CA ILE A 125 -1.11 2.25 9.75
C ILE A 125 -0.18 3.44 9.48
N ARG A 126 1.14 3.26 9.67
CA ARG A 126 2.13 4.32 9.40
C ARG A 126 2.28 4.62 7.91
N GLU A 127 2.34 3.59 7.06
CA GLU A 127 2.41 3.77 5.60
C GLU A 127 1.16 4.50 5.09
N HIS A 128 -0.04 4.10 5.51
CA HIS A 128 -1.29 4.75 5.09
C HIS A 128 -1.39 6.21 5.53
N ARG A 129 -0.96 6.55 6.76
CA ARG A 129 -0.89 7.95 7.21
C ARG A 129 0.08 8.77 6.36
N THR A 130 1.22 8.19 6.00
CA THR A 130 2.21 8.82 5.12
C THR A 130 1.64 9.04 3.72
N ALA A 131 0.95 8.04 3.16
CA ALA A 131 0.31 8.11 1.86
C ALA A 131 -0.81 9.17 1.80
N ILE A 132 -1.63 9.28 2.85
CA ILE A 132 -2.66 10.34 2.95
C ILE A 132 -1.99 11.72 2.94
N ALA A 133 -0.97 11.93 3.77
CA ALA A 133 -0.26 13.21 3.83
C ALA A 133 0.39 13.58 2.47
N ALA A 134 0.98 12.60 1.78
CA ALA A 134 1.55 12.80 0.45
C ALA A 134 0.49 13.15 -0.61
N GLY A 135 -0.65 12.46 -0.59
CA GLY A 135 -1.77 12.75 -1.49
C GLY A 135 -2.37 14.13 -1.25
N GLU A 136 -2.57 14.53 0.01
CA GLU A 136 -3.04 15.87 0.34
C GLU A 136 -2.05 16.96 -0.09
N GLN A 137 -0.75 16.71 0.08
CA GLN A 137 0.28 17.63 -0.39
C GLN A 137 0.23 17.78 -1.92
N GLU A 138 0.04 16.67 -2.64
CA GLU A 138 -0.11 16.69 -4.10
C GLU A 138 -1.35 17.49 -4.53
N LEU A 139 -2.47 17.32 -3.84
CA LEU A 139 -3.69 18.08 -4.17
C LEU A 139 -3.50 19.59 -3.98
N ARG A 140 -2.75 20.00 -2.95
CA ARG A 140 -2.46 21.41 -2.65
C ARG A 140 -1.41 22.03 -3.58
N ALA A 141 -0.29 21.35 -3.78
CA ALA A 141 0.91 21.92 -4.40
C ALA A 141 1.20 21.36 -5.80
N GLY A 142 0.54 20.26 -6.18
CA GLY A 142 0.72 19.64 -7.48
C GLY A 142 0.06 20.41 -8.62
N VAL A 143 0.64 20.26 -9.81
CA VAL A 143 0.34 21.08 -10.99
C VAL A 143 -0.32 20.25 -12.10
N THR A 144 0.23 19.07 -12.39
CA THR A 144 -0.25 18.22 -13.49
C THR A 144 -1.59 17.57 -13.18
N PRO A 145 -2.57 17.63 -14.09
CA PRO A 145 -3.87 16.99 -13.90
C PRO A 145 -3.77 15.49 -13.62
N GLU A 146 -2.81 14.79 -14.24
CA GLU A 146 -2.58 13.36 -14.08
C GLU A 146 -2.22 12.99 -12.64
N ALA A 147 -1.25 13.70 -12.04
CA ALA A 147 -0.82 13.43 -10.66
C ALA A 147 -1.92 13.80 -9.65
N LYS A 148 -2.60 14.94 -9.85
CA LYS A 148 -3.75 15.32 -9.00
C LYS A 148 -4.90 14.34 -9.10
N GLN A 149 -5.15 13.75 -10.28
CA GLN A 149 -6.19 12.75 -10.47
C GLN A 149 -5.85 11.44 -9.74
N VAL A 150 -4.59 11.02 -9.76
CA VAL A 150 -4.12 9.88 -8.95
C VAL A 150 -4.39 10.15 -7.47
N ALA A 151 -3.97 11.30 -6.93
CA ALA A 151 -4.22 11.66 -5.52
C ALA A 151 -5.71 11.73 -5.17
N THR A 152 -6.53 12.32 -6.05
CA THR A 152 -7.98 12.47 -5.84
C THR A 152 -8.69 11.12 -5.80
N SER A 153 -8.35 10.23 -6.74
CA SER A 153 -9.04 8.94 -6.89
C SER A 153 -8.59 7.88 -5.87
N SER A 154 -7.35 7.97 -5.38
CA SER A 154 -6.83 7.06 -4.35
C SER A 154 -7.30 7.42 -2.94
N ALA A 155 -7.51 8.71 -2.65
CA ALA A 155 -7.85 9.21 -1.31
C ALA A 155 -8.94 8.41 -0.57
N PRO A 156 -10.13 8.14 -1.15
CA PRO A 156 -11.18 7.40 -0.42
C PRO A 156 -10.78 5.95 -0.12
N VAL A 157 -9.98 5.32 -0.99
CA VAL A 157 -9.51 3.93 -0.79
C VAL A 157 -8.53 3.87 0.37
N ILE A 158 -7.49 4.70 0.34
CA ILE A 158 -6.44 4.73 1.39
C ILE A 158 -7.04 5.15 2.74
N GLN A 159 -7.97 6.10 2.76
CA GLN A 159 -8.69 6.48 3.98
C GLN A 159 -9.51 5.32 4.53
N GLY A 160 -10.24 4.59 3.67
CA GLY A 160 -11.01 3.41 4.05
C GLY A 160 -10.12 2.33 4.66
N HIS A 161 -9.01 2.01 4.00
CA HIS A 161 -8.04 1.04 4.51
C HIS A 161 -7.47 1.43 5.87
N LEU A 162 -7.13 2.72 6.08
CA LEU A 162 -6.66 3.18 7.39
C LEU A 162 -7.70 2.92 8.49
N GLN A 163 -8.99 3.13 8.21
CA GLN A 163 -10.04 2.84 9.18
C GLN A 163 -10.14 1.34 9.49
N GLU A 164 -10.03 0.50 8.47
CA GLU A 164 -10.04 -0.96 8.65
C GLU A 164 -8.86 -1.44 9.48
N LEU A 165 -7.66 -0.91 9.23
CA LEU A 165 -6.46 -1.19 10.02
C LEU A 165 -6.63 -0.78 11.49
N LEU A 166 -7.13 0.42 11.74
CA LEU A 166 -7.39 0.91 13.10
C LEU A 166 -8.44 0.07 13.83
N GLN A 167 -9.46 -0.41 13.11
CA GLN A 167 -10.46 -1.30 13.69
C GLN A 167 -9.90 -2.70 13.97
N ALA A 168 -9.06 -3.24 13.08
CA ALA A 168 -8.39 -4.52 13.30
C ALA A 168 -7.42 -4.44 14.50
N GLN A 169 -6.68 -3.34 14.65
CA GLN A 169 -5.75 -3.13 15.78
C GLN A 169 -6.43 -3.22 17.14
N LYS A 170 -7.71 -2.82 17.25
CA LYS A 170 -8.49 -2.93 18.50
C LYS A 170 -8.88 -4.37 18.85
N THR A 171 -8.93 -5.26 17.86
CA THR A 171 -9.49 -6.61 18.03
C THR A 171 -8.41 -7.70 18.00
N VAL A 172 -7.27 -7.47 17.35
CA VAL A 172 -6.14 -8.40 17.36
C VAL A 172 -5.60 -8.58 18.78
N GLY A 173 -5.47 -9.83 19.22
CA GLY A 173 -5.08 -10.19 20.60
C GLY A 173 -6.27 -10.43 21.55
N THR A 174 -7.51 -10.17 21.12
CA THR A 174 -8.71 -10.53 21.88
C THR A 174 -9.18 -11.96 21.51
N PRO A 175 -9.77 -12.73 22.47
CA PRO A 175 -10.32 -14.05 22.18
C PRO A 175 -11.37 -14.09 21.06
N GLN A 176 -12.04 -12.96 20.77
CA GLN A 176 -13.06 -12.86 19.73
C GLN A 176 -12.46 -12.88 18.31
N ALA A 177 -11.27 -12.34 18.10
CA ALA A 177 -10.56 -12.38 16.81
C ALA A 177 -10.09 -13.79 16.42
N GLN A 178 -9.97 -14.69 17.40
CA GLN A 178 -9.62 -16.10 17.19
C GLN A 178 -10.86 -16.98 16.91
N ARG A 179 -12.05 -16.55 17.36
CA ARG A 179 -13.31 -17.33 17.27
C ARG A 179 -14.06 -17.17 15.95
N ALA A 180 -13.74 -16.17 15.13
CA ALA A 180 -14.37 -15.99 13.81
C ALA A 180 -14.08 -17.14 12.81
N THR A 181 -13.30 -18.15 13.21
CA THR A 181 -13.03 -19.38 12.45
C THR A 181 -13.55 -20.65 13.14
N GLY A 182 -14.38 -20.54 14.17
CA GLY A 182 -15.14 -21.68 14.69
C GLY A 182 -16.45 -21.83 13.91
N THR A 183 -16.50 -22.82 13.01
CA THR A 183 -17.73 -23.30 12.35
C THR A 183 -18.91 -23.34 13.34
N PRO A 184 -20.11 -22.82 13.00
CA PRO A 184 -21.30 -23.14 13.78
C PRO A 184 -21.52 -24.65 13.69
N GLN A 185 -21.21 -25.38 14.76
CA GLN A 185 -21.62 -26.77 14.88
C GLN A 185 -23.14 -26.79 14.85
N ALA A 186 -23.69 -27.40 13.80
CA ALA A 186 -25.11 -27.58 13.61
C ALA A 186 -25.71 -28.20 14.88
N GLN A 187 -26.60 -27.46 15.55
CA GLN A 187 -27.51 -28.05 16.52
C GLN A 187 -28.53 -28.89 15.74
N ARG A 188 -28.14 -30.15 15.50
CA ARG A 188 -29.07 -31.22 15.15
C ARG A 188 -29.78 -31.60 16.44
N ALA A 189 -30.98 -31.05 16.64
CA ALA A 189 -31.90 -31.57 17.62
C ALA A 189 -32.45 -32.90 17.10
N THR A 190 -31.97 -34.01 17.65
CA THR A 190 -32.62 -35.32 17.50
C THR A 190 -32.53 -36.08 18.81
N GLY A 191 -33.71 -36.37 19.38
CA GLY A 191 -34.03 -37.69 19.93
C GLY A 191 -33.44 -38.04 21.29
N THR A 192 -34.33 -38.17 22.26
CA THR A 192 -34.18 -38.99 23.48
C THR A 192 -33.65 -40.39 23.14
N PRO A 193 -32.86 -41.00 24.03
CA PRO A 193 -33.32 -42.28 24.59
C PRO A 193 -33.05 -42.47 26.09
N GLN A 194 -33.89 -43.35 26.65
CA GLN A 194 -33.95 -43.87 28.01
C GLN A 194 -32.68 -44.59 28.49
N ALA A 195 -32.62 -44.70 29.82
CA ALA A 195 -31.66 -45.41 30.65
C ALA A 195 -31.56 -46.92 30.39
N VAL A 196 -30.36 -47.48 30.60
CA VAL A 196 -30.15 -48.80 31.22
C VAL A 196 -28.85 -48.80 32.03
N GLN A 197 -28.81 -49.67 33.02
CA GLN A 197 -28.02 -49.68 34.24
C GLN A 197 -26.86 -50.70 34.20
N ALA A 198 -25.80 -50.37 34.95
CA ALA A 198 -24.81 -51.24 35.62
C ALA A 198 -23.89 -52.19 34.82
N GLY A 199 -22.60 -52.16 35.20
CA GLY A 199 -21.62 -53.21 34.92
C GLY A 199 -20.21 -52.81 35.37
N ALA A 200 -19.73 -53.43 36.44
CA ALA A 200 -18.51 -53.10 37.18
C ALA A 200 -17.22 -53.70 36.55
N GLY A 201 -16.08 -53.14 36.95
CA GLY A 201 -14.82 -53.88 37.16
C GLY A 201 -13.68 -53.57 36.18
N GLY A 202 -12.53 -53.16 36.72
CA GLY A 202 -11.26 -53.16 35.99
C GLY A 202 -10.25 -52.10 36.43
N ARG A 203 -9.46 -52.45 37.44
CA ARG A 203 -8.32 -51.69 38.00
C ARG A 203 -7.06 -51.98 37.16
N ALA A 204 -6.24 -50.97 36.86
CA ALA A 204 -4.80 -51.12 36.65
C ALA A 204 -4.08 -49.77 36.75
N GLU A 205 -3.11 -49.72 37.68
CA GLU A 205 -2.11 -48.69 37.92
C GLU A 205 -0.94 -48.79 36.95
N THR A 206 -0.29 -47.65 36.64
CA THR A 206 1.17 -47.47 36.41
C THR A 206 1.40 -46.01 36.00
N THR A 207 1.81 -45.07 36.86
CA THR A 207 3.15 -44.72 37.40
C THR A 207 4.20 -44.25 36.37
N GLY A 208 4.81 -43.07 36.62
CA GLY A 208 6.00 -42.49 35.97
C GLY A 208 5.84 -40.98 35.67
N GLN A 209 5.99 -40.04 36.62
CA GLN A 209 7.24 -39.40 37.10
C GLN A 209 8.17 -38.82 35.99
N GLY A 210 8.24 -37.49 35.90
CA GLY A 210 9.48 -36.69 35.94
C GLY A 210 9.79 -36.08 34.55
N GLU A 211 10.29 -34.86 34.33
CA GLU A 211 11.08 -33.93 35.14
C GLU A 211 10.98 -32.48 34.59
N THR A 212 11.11 -31.56 35.54
CA THR A 212 11.66 -30.20 35.61
C THR A 212 11.98 -29.30 34.40
N ALA A 213 11.72 -28.02 34.67
CA ALA A 213 12.02 -26.80 33.93
C ALA A 213 13.49 -26.37 33.95
N GLU A 214 13.92 -25.59 32.94
CA GLU A 214 14.88 -24.47 33.09
C GLU A 214 14.82 -23.57 31.84
N ASN A 215 14.27 -22.35 31.89
CA ASN A 215 14.97 -21.09 32.20
C ASN A 215 16.32 -20.94 31.48
N ARG A 216 16.37 -20.10 30.44
CA ARG A 216 17.56 -19.28 30.20
C ARG A 216 17.22 -17.96 29.50
N ARG A 217 17.72 -16.91 30.15
CA ARG A 217 17.52 -15.49 29.92
C ARG A 217 18.36 -14.96 28.75
N SER A 218 17.89 -13.85 28.19
CA SER A 218 18.53 -12.97 27.20
C SER A 218 19.92 -12.47 27.63
N PRO A 219 20.62 -11.78 26.70
CA PRO A 219 21.04 -10.42 27.03
C PRO A 219 20.58 -9.37 26.01
N ALA A 220 20.40 -8.17 26.55
CA ALA A 220 20.03 -6.94 25.88
C ALA A 220 21.25 -6.22 25.27
N LEU A 221 21.02 -5.51 24.17
CA LEU A 221 21.80 -4.37 23.67
C LEU A 221 20.74 -3.40 23.08
N GLY A 222 20.60 -2.12 23.40
CA GLY A 222 21.48 -1.22 24.15
C GLY A 222 21.91 -0.01 23.31
N TYR A 223 20.98 0.72 22.66
CA TYR A 223 21.17 2.08 22.10
C TYR A 223 19.77 2.73 22.02
N GLY A 224 19.43 3.91 22.53
CA GLY A 224 20.21 5.11 22.85
C GLY A 224 19.78 6.26 21.91
N LEU A 225 18.75 7.04 22.33
CA LEU A 225 18.50 8.50 22.13
C LEU A 225 18.88 9.14 20.76
N LEU A 226 18.15 10.03 20.07
CA LEU A 226 17.19 11.12 20.36
C LEU A 226 16.64 11.61 18.99
N ALA A 227 15.39 12.05 18.90
CA ALA A 227 15.03 13.23 18.10
C ALA A 227 13.59 13.68 18.39
N ALA A 228 13.49 14.99 18.65
CA ALA A 228 12.36 15.78 19.10
C ALA A 228 11.05 15.59 18.33
N GLY A 229 9.95 15.67 19.09
CA GLY A 229 8.60 15.80 18.57
C GLY A 229 8.24 17.23 18.19
N LEU A 230 7.28 17.33 17.26
CA LEU A 230 6.38 18.46 17.14
C LEU A 230 4.95 17.90 17.12
N PRO A 231 4.00 18.48 17.88
CA PRO A 231 2.62 18.05 17.84
C PRO A 231 1.96 18.55 16.55
N VAL A 232 1.47 17.62 15.72
CA VAL A 232 0.47 17.97 14.70
C VAL A 232 -0.89 17.85 15.35
N THR A 233 -1.48 19.00 15.65
CA THR A 233 -2.89 19.12 16.05
C THR A 233 -3.77 18.59 14.93
N VAL A 234 -4.49 17.51 15.18
CA VAL A 234 -5.58 17.03 14.32
C VAL A 234 -6.79 17.93 14.57
N GLY A 235 -6.92 18.99 13.78
CA GLY A 235 -8.10 19.83 13.69
C GLY A 235 -8.58 19.88 12.25
N GLY A 236 -9.72 19.29 11.95
CA GLY A 236 -10.31 19.34 10.60
C GLY A 236 -11.22 18.17 10.24
N PHE A 237 -12.08 17.73 11.16
CA PHE A 237 -13.23 16.90 10.81
C PHE A 237 -14.35 17.82 10.29
N LEU A 238 -15.09 17.33 9.29
CA LEU A 238 -16.20 17.99 8.57
C LEU A 238 -15.79 18.98 7.46
N LEU A 239 -15.79 18.49 6.21
CA LEU A 239 -16.64 19.01 5.12
C LEU A 239 -16.31 18.27 3.80
N TRP A 240 -16.73 17.01 3.70
CA TRP A 240 -16.94 16.41 2.39
C TRP A 240 -18.15 15.48 2.41
N ARG A 241 -19.34 16.09 2.33
CA ARG A 241 -20.54 15.40 1.87
C ARG A 241 -21.43 16.41 1.12
N ARG A 242 -21.85 16.00 -0.08
CA ARG A 242 -22.83 16.61 -1.00
C ARG A 242 -22.25 17.48 -2.13
N ARG A 243 -21.84 16.85 -3.24
CA ARG A 243 -22.23 17.32 -4.59
C ARG A 243 -22.10 16.25 -5.69
N ALA A 244 -22.95 15.24 -5.65
CA ALA A 244 -23.40 14.43 -6.79
C ALA A 244 -24.52 13.55 -6.22
N LEU A 245 -25.80 13.77 -6.46
CA LEU A 245 -26.50 13.46 -7.70
C LEU A 245 -27.82 14.26 -7.72
N ARG A 246 -27.99 15.14 -8.70
CA ARG A 246 -29.30 15.57 -9.21
C ARG A 246 -29.13 15.88 -10.69
N LYS A 247 -29.27 14.83 -11.50
CA LYS A 247 -29.71 14.87 -12.90
C LYS A 247 -30.28 13.50 -13.24
N ARG A 248 -31.58 13.33 -13.03
CA ARG A 248 -32.58 12.73 -13.92
C ARG A 248 -33.92 12.80 -13.19
#